data_AF-A0A346HGP3-F1
#
_entry.id   AF-A0A346HGP3-F1
#
_cell.length_a   1.000
_cell.length_b   1.000
_cell.length_c   1.000
_cell.angle_alpha   90.00
_cell.angle_beta   90.00
_cell.angle_gamma   90.00
#
_symmetry.space_group_name_H-M   'P 1'
#
loop_
_entity.id
_entity.type
_entity.pdbx_description
1 polymer ?
#
loop_
_entity_poly.entity_id
_entity_poly.type
_entity_poly.pdbx_seq_one_letter_code
_entity_poly.pdbx_strand_id
1 'polypeptide(L)'
;MLFGSIVVFGCLVLVYSIQLPEELQEYADDLHNICIQKSGITEADYAAYDIKNNPHDVKIQCYMSCLMLESKWMTPIGAIQYDYILENAHPEIKDLLEAAINKCRKVEDDSDLCKKASNFNSCMYEADPENWFLV
;
A
#
# COMPACT_ATOMS: atom_id res chain seq x y z
N MET A 1 35.62 -30.43 -30.15
CA MET A 1 34.19 -30.40 -29.79
C MET A 1 34.11 -30.09 -28.31
N LEU A 2 33.95 -28.83 -27.94
CA LEU A 2 33.71 -28.40 -26.55
C LEU A 2 32.46 -27.54 -26.58
N PHE A 3 31.31 -28.17 -26.30
CA PHE A 3 30.06 -27.47 -26.05
C PHE A 3 30.17 -26.82 -24.67
N GLY A 4 30.59 -25.55 -24.64
CA GLY A 4 30.49 -24.71 -23.46
C GLY A 4 29.03 -24.30 -23.27
N SER A 5 28.25 -25.13 -22.58
CA SER A 5 26.89 -24.78 -22.17
C SER A 5 26.98 -23.72 -21.06
N ILE A 6 26.85 -22.45 -21.44
CA ILE A 6 26.54 -21.37 -20.51
C ILE A 6 25.10 -21.63 -20.05
N VAL A 7 24.95 -22.21 -18.85
CA VAL A 7 23.66 -22.22 -18.16
C VAL A 7 23.45 -20.79 -17.67
N VAL A 8 22.74 -20.00 -18.47
CA VAL A 8 22.15 -18.75 -18.01
C VAL A 8 21.10 -19.16 -16.99
N PHE A 9 21.51 -19.23 -15.72
CA PHE A 9 20.58 -19.23 -14.59
C PHE A 9 19.99 -17.82 -14.56
N GLY A 10 19.06 -17.57 -15.49
CA GLY A 10 18.19 -16.43 -15.43
C GLY A 10 17.47 -16.55 -14.10
N CYS A 11 17.93 -15.78 -13.13
CA CYS A 11 17.22 -15.56 -11.89
C CYS A 11 15.93 -14.84 -12.30
N LEU A 12 14.93 -15.62 -12.71
CA LEU A 12 13.54 -15.21 -12.71
C LEU A 12 13.26 -14.93 -11.23
N VAL A 13 13.54 -13.71 -10.82
CA VAL A 13 12.99 -13.17 -9.59
C VAL A 13 11.49 -13.17 -9.86
N LEU A 14 10.83 -14.24 -9.46
CA LEU A 14 9.38 -14.28 -9.36
C LEU A 14 9.07 -13.20 -8.34
N VAL A 15 8.70 -12.02 -8.82
CA VAL A 15 8.13 -10.97 -7.98
C VAL A 15 6.80 -11.55 -7.54
N TYR A 16 6.79 -12.22 -6.38
CA TYR A 16 5.58 -12.68 -5.73
C TYR A 16 4.87 -11.43 -5.19
N SER A 17 4.13 -10.75 -6.07
CA SER A 17 3.13 -9.76 -5.63
C SER A 17 2.03 -10.51 -4.89
N ILE A 18 1.52 -9.92 -3.80
CA ILE A 18 0.32 -10.43 -3.13
C ILE A 18 -0.82 -10.58 -4.16
N GLN A 19 -1.48 -11.74 -4.16
CA GLN A 19 -2.70 -11.95 -4.93
C GLN A 19 -3.88 -11.66 -4.00
N LEU A 20 -4.65 -10.62 -4.32
CA LEU A 20 -5.84 -10.29 -3.55
C LEU A 20 -7.00 -11.22 -3.94
N PRO A 21 -7.84 -11.64 -2.98
CA PRO A 21 -9.15 -12.21 -3.26
C PRO A 21 -9.96 -11.29 -4.18
N GLU A 22 -10.79 -11.85 -5.05
CA GLU A 22 -11.55 -11.10 -6.07
C GLU A 22 -12.37 -9.95 -5.46
N GLU A 23 -13.10 -10.23 -4.38
CA GLU A 23 -13.88 -9.21 -3.64
C GLU A 23 -13.02 -8.09 -3.04
N LEU A 24 -11.79 -8.40 -2.63
CA LEU A 24 -10.86 -7.40 -2.12
C LEU A 24 -10.22 -6.59 -3.24
N GLN A 25 -9.97 -7.21 -4.40
CA GLN A 25 -9.49 -6.54 -5.59
C GLN A 25 -10.54 -5.56 -6.13
N GLU A 26 -11.80 -5.97 -6.25
CA GLU A 26 -12.89 -5.09 -6.67
C GLU A 26 -13.03 -3.88 -5.73
N TYR A 27 -12.95 -4.11 -4.42
CA TYR A 27 -12.97 -3.04 -3.43
C TYR A 27 -11.77 -2.08 -3.54
N ALA A 28 -10.57 -2.62 -3.80
CA ALA A 28 -9.39 -1.81 -4.05
C ALA A 28 -9.54 -0.96 -5.32
N ASP A 29 -10.00 -1.55 -6.42
CA ASP A 29 -10.21 -0.85 -7.69
C ASP A 29 -11.23 0.29 -7.56
N ASP A 30 -12.31 0.08 -6.81
CA ASP A 30 -13.30 1.13 -6.52
C ASP A 30 -12.69 2.28 -5.71
N LEU A 31 -11.90 1.98 -4.67
CA LEU A 31 -11.18 2.99 -3.90
C LEU A 31 -10.18 3.77 -4.75
N HIS A 32 -9.43 3.08 -5.60
CA HIS A 32 -8.48 3.67 -6.54
C HIS A 32 -9.20 4.70 -7.43
N ASN A 33 -10.28 4.28 -8.09
CA ASN A 33 -11.07 5.14 -8.98
C ASN A 33 -11.60 6.39 -8.27
N ILE A 34 -12.11 6.24 -7.05
CA ILE A 34 -12.58 7.37 -6.23
C ILE A 34 -11.42 8.31 -5.89
N CYS A 35 -10.27 7.77 -5.49
CA CYS A 35 -9.18 8.55 -4.96
C CYS A 35 -8.28 9.20 -6.01
N ILE A 36 -8.16 8.62 -7.22
CA ILE A 36 -7.60 9.33 -8.38
C ILE A 36 -8.43 10.60 -8.63
N GLN A 37 -9.76 10.49 -8.68
CA GLN A 37 -10.64 11.64 -8.92
C GLN A 37 -10.59 12.69 -7.80
N LYS A 38 -10.63 12.27 -6.53
CA LYS A 38 -10.67 13.18 -5.37
C LYS A 38 -9.33 13.87 -5.11
N SER A 39 -8.21 13.18 -5.31
CA SER A 39 -6.88 13.75 -5.07
C SER A 39 -6.39 14.62 -6.22
N GLY A 40 -6.99 14.48 -7.41
CA GLY A 40 -6.62 15.23 -8.61
C GLY A 40 -5.32 14.77 -9.26
N ILE A 41 -4.80 13.60 -8.87
CA ILE A 41 -3.68 12.96 -9.57
C ILE A 41 -4.18 12.27 -10.84
N THR A 42 -3.25 11.99 -11.75
CA THR A 42 -3.51 11.18 -12.95
C THR A 42 -3.02 9.75 -12.75
N GLU A 43 -3.51 8.82 -13.57
CA GLU A 43 -2.96 7.46 -13.69
C GLU A 43 -1.45 7.46 -13.93
N ALA A 44 -0.95 8.45 -14.68
CA ALA A 44 0.48 8.59 -14.94
C ALA A 44 1.27 9.04 -13.70
N ASP A 45 0.70 9.89 -12.85
CA ASP A 45 1.30 10.24 -11.56
C ASP A 45 1.34 9.01 -10.63
N TYR A 46 0.25 8.25 -10.58
CA TYR A 46 0.16 7.00 -9.82
C TYR A 46 1.19 5.96 -10.29
N ALA A 47 1.25 5.69 -11.60
CA ALA A 47 2.17 4.73 -12.19
C ALA A 47 3.66 5.14 -12.05
N ALA A 48 3.94 6.42 -11.82
CA ALA A 48 5.28 6.93 -11.56
C ALA A 48 5.69 6.83 -10.07
N TYR A 49 4.77 6.45 -9.18
CA TYR A 49 5.07 6.27 -7.77
C TYR A 49 5.88 5.00 -7.52
N ASP A 50 6.90 5.12 -6.68
CA ASP A 50 7.78 4.05 -6.26
C ASP A 50 8.15 4.26 -4.79
N ILE A 51 7.64 3.40 -3.92
CA ILE A 51 7.85 3.55 -2.48
C ILE A 51 9.34 3.48 -2.04
N LYS A 52 10.24 2.93 -2.85
CA LYS A 52 11.69 2.89 -2.55
C LYS A 52 12.39 4.16 -3.00
N ASN A 53 11.99 4.71 -4.14
CA ASN A 53 12.67 5.83 -4.80
C ASN A 53 12.05 7.20 -4.47
N ASN A 54 10.73 7.26 -4.23
CA ASN A 54 9.98 8.46 -3.86
C ASN A 54 8.82 8.18 -2.86
N PRO A 55 9.09 7.59 -1.67
CA PRO A 55 8.07 7.19 -0.66
C PRO A 55 7.09 8.29 -0.21
N HIS A 56 7.50 9.54 -0.40
CA HIS A 56 6.78 10.73 0.05
C HIS A 56 6.49 11.67 -1.12
N ASP A 57 6.21 11.13 -2.31
CA ASP A 57 5.78 11.95 -3.45
C ASP A 57 4.53 12.75 -3.07
N VAL A 58 4.65 14.08 -3.08
CA VAL A 58 3.62 15.03 -2.62
C VAL A 58 2.28 14.83 -3.32
N LYS A 59 2.29 14.39 -4.59
CA LYS A 59 1.04 14.10 -5.32
C LYS A 59 0.33 12.87 -4.74
N ILE A 60 1.09 11.86 -4.33
CA ILE A 60 0.58 10.56 -3.90
C ILE A 60 0.21 10.53 -2.41
N GLN A 61 0.83 11.36 -1.57
CA GLN A 61 0.50 11.38 -0.14
C GLN A 61 -0.99 11.66 0.13
N CYS A 62 -1.58 12.58 -0.62
CA CYS A 62 -3.01 12.89 -0.48
C CYS A 62 -3.92 11.82 -1.11
N TYR A 63 -3.44 11.10 -2.13
CA TYR A 63 -4.10 9.90 -2.62
C TYR A 63 -4.16 8.82 -1.53
N MET A 64 -3.06 8.56 -0.82
CA MET A 64 -3.03 7.63 0.33
C MET A 64 -3.97 8.07 1.45
N SER A 65 -4.04 9.38 1.75
CA SER A 65 -4.99 9.90 2.74
C SER A 65 -6.43 9.67 2.29
N CYS A 66 -6.75 9.89 1.01
CA CYS A 66 -8.06 9.58 0.47
C CYS A 66 -8.41 8.10 0.68
N LEU A 67 -7.51 7.17 0.32
CA LEU A 67 -7.73 5.74 0.50
C LEU A 67 -8.08 5.40 1.95
N MET A 68 -7.33 5.95 2.91
CA MET A 68 -7.55 5.71 4.33
C MET A 68 -8.87 6.32 4.83
N LEU A 69 -9.28 7.47 4.31
CA LEU A 69 -10.56 8.10 4.69
C LEU A 69 -11.76 7.34 4.11
N GLU A 70 -11.72 6.98 2.83
CA GLU A 70 -12.81 6.28 2.14
C GLU A 70 -12.99 4.84 2.65
N SER A 71 -11.89 4.17 3.00
CA SER A 71 -11.90 2.86 3.68
C SER A 71 -12.20 2.93 5.17
N LYS A 72 -12.31 4.14 5.74
CA LYS A 72 -12.48 4.41 7.17
C LYS A 72 -11.31 3.90 8.03
N TRP A 73 -10.15 3.62 7.44
CA TRP A 73 -8.91 3.35 8.17
C TRP A 73 -8.40 4.59 8.91
N MET A 74 -8.79 5.78 8.48
CA MET A 74 -8.51 7.06 9.13
C MET A 74 -9.81 7.85 9.30
N THR A 75 -9.94 8.55 10.43
CA THR A 75 -11.02 9.51 10.66
C THR A 75 -10.71 10.86 10.01
N PRO A 76 -11.70 11.74 9.79
CA PRO A 76 -11.47 13.08 9.22
C PRO A 76 -10.54 13.99 10.04
N ILE A 77 -10.28 13.65 11.31
CA ILE A 77 -9.34 14.36 12.19
C ILE A 77 -7.95 13.70 12.24
N GLY A 78 -7.71 12.66 11.43
CA GLY A 78 -6.41 12.01 11.31
C GLY A 78 -6.13 10.87 12.27
N ALA A 79 -7.09 10.44 13.08
CA ALA A 79 -6.92 9.25 13.93
C ALA A 79 -7.03 7.98 13.07
N ILE A 80 -6.00 7.12 13.10
CA ILE A 80 -5.98 5.82 12.42
C ILE A 80 -6.76 4.81 13.28
N GLN A 81 -7.71 4.11 12.67
CA GLN A 81 -8.64 3.21 13.35
C GLN A 81 -8.12 1.77 13.34
N TYR A 82 -6.99 1.50 13.98
CA TYR A 82 -6.31 0.21 13.92
C TYR A 82 -7.21 -1.00 14.22
N ASP A 83 -8.05 -0.91 15.25
CA ASP A 83 -8.91 -2.03 15.64
C ASP A 83 -10.03 -2.25 14.60
N TYR A 84 -10.59 -1.18 14.04
CA TYR A 84 -11.54 -1.26 12.92
C TYR A 84 -10.93 -1.96 11.70
N ILE A 85 -9.67 -1.65 11.38
CA ILE A 85 -8.97 -2.29 10.26
C ILE A 85 -8.88 -3.80 10.46
N LEU A 86 -8.48 -4.25 11.66
CA LEU A 86 -8.30 -5.68 11.96
C LEU A 86 -9.64 -6.44 12.10
N GLU A 87 -10.67 -5.79 12.60
CA GLU A 87 -12.02 -6.35 12.71
C GLU A 87 -12.68 -6.57 11.34
N ASN A 88 -12.36 -5.71 10.35
CA ASN A 88 -12.97 -5.73 9.02
C ASN A 88 -12.03 -6.27 7.92
N ALA A 89 -10.83 -6.73 8.29
CA ALA A 89 -9.88 -7.32 7.35
C ALA A 89 -10.44 -8.59 6.70
N HIS A 90 -10.23 -8.74 5.39
CA HIS A 90 -10.57 -9.97 4.69
C HIS A 90 -9.78 -11.16 5.28
N PRO A 91 -10.42 -12.31 5.58
CA PRO A 91 -9.77 -13.42 6.28
C PRO A 91 -8.46 -13.90 5.65
N GLU A 92 -8.38 -13.93 4.32
CA GLU A 92 -7.18 -14.41 3.60
C GLU A 92 -5.94 -13.54 3.77
N ILE A 93 -6.10 -12.25 4.05
CA ILE A 93 -4.96 -11.32 4.23
C ILE A 93 -4.81 -10.83 5.67
N LYS A 94 -5.73 -11.23 6.57
CA LYS A 94 -5.82 -10.68 7.92
C LYS A 94 -4.54 -10.86 8.72
N ASP A 95 -3.94 -12.05 8.69
CA ASP A 95 -2.73 -12.35 9.46
C ASP A 95 -1.53 -11.51 8.99
N LEU A 96 -1.39 -11.34 7.67
CA LEU A 96 -0.35 -10.48 7.07
C LEU A 96 -0.57 -9.02 7.47
N LEU A 97 -1.80 -8.53 7.32
CA LEU A 97 -2.18 -7.16 7.65
C LEU A 97 -2.00 -6.87 9.15
N GLU A 98 -2.37 -7.81 10.02
CA GLU A 98 -2.21 -7.70 11.46
C GLU A 98 -0.74 -7.62 11.88
N ALA A 99 0.11 -8.49 11.29
CA ALA A 99 1.54 -8.49 11.55
C ALA A 99 2.20 -7.14 11.17
N ALA A 100 1.79 -6.56 10.03
CA ALA A 100 2.28 -5.26 9.59
C ALA A 100 1.75 -4.11 10.46
N ILE A 101 0.44 -4.06 10.72
CA ILE A 101 -0.18 -3.01 11.54
C ILE A 101 0.41 -2.95 12.94
N ASN A 102 0.67 -4.11 13.56
CA ASN A 102 1.23 -4.15 14.92
C ASN A 102 2.63 -3.52 15.00
N LYS A 103 3.41 -3.50 13.91
CA LYS A 103 4.67 -2.76 13.81
C LYS A 103 4.46 -1.25 13.59
N CYS A 104 3.31 -0.86 13.05
CA CYS A 104 2.98 0.51 12.61
C CYS A 104 1.97 1.25 13.49
N ARG A 105 1.74 0.81 14.73
CA ARG A 105 0.85 1.51 15.69
C ARG A 105 1.39 2.84 16.21
N LYS A 106 2.63 3.19 15.89
CA LYS A 106 3.34 4.38 16.42
C LYS A 106 3.66 5.42 15.35
N VAL A 107 2.89 5.48 14.27
CA VAL A 107 3.04 6.57 13.30
C VAL A 107 2.82 7.89 14.01
N GLU A 108 3.79 8.81 13.86
CA GLU A 108 3.74 10.10 14.53
C GLU A 108 2.45 10.86 14.19
N ASP A 109 1.90 11.55 15.18
CA ASP A 109 0.78 12.45 14.95
C ASP A 109 1.25 13.63 14.10
N ASP A 110 0.64 13.79 12.94
CA ASP A 110 0.82 14.93 12.05
C ASP A 110 -0.54 15.57 11.78
N SER A 111 -0.62 16.90 11.83
CA SER A 111 -1.83 17.65 11.47
C SER A 111 -2.12 17.59 9.98
N ASP A 112 -1.10 17.32 9.17
CA ASP A 112 -1.23 17.05 7.75
C ASP A 112 -1.61 15.57 7.53
N LEU A 113 -2.87 15.36 7.13
CA LEU A 113 -3.43 14.03 6.89
C LEU A 113 -2.71 13.29 5.75
N CYS A 114 -2.28 14.01 4.72
CA CYS A 114 -1.57 13.43 3.58
C CYS A 114 -0.23 12.87 4.04
N LYS A 115 0.53 13.67 4.79
CA LYS A 115 1.81 13.24 5.34
C LYS A 115 1.66 12.09 6.32
N LYS A 116 0.65 12.14 7.20
CA LYS A 116 0.36 11.04 8.12
C LYS A 116 0.05 9.73 7.39
N ALA A 117 -0.78 9.78 6.36
CA ALA A 117 -1.14 8.61 5.55
C ALA A 117 0.05 8.03 4.79
N SER A 118 0.93 8.89 4.26
CA SER A 118 2.17 8.49 3.61
C SER A 118 3.18 7.86 4.58
N ASN A 119 3.31 8.41 5.78
CA ASN A 119 4.14 7.82 6.84
C ASN A 119 3.63 6.44 7.26
N PHE A 120 2.31 6.29 7.41
CA PHE A 120 1.71 4.99 7.70
C PHE A 120 1.96 3.97 6.58
N ASN A 121 1.73 4.35 5.31
CA ASN A 121 2.02 3.47 4.18
C ASN A 121 3.50 3.08 4.09
N SER A 122 4.40 4.02 4.34
CA SER A 122 5.85 3.75 4.38
C SER A 122 6.20 2.75 5.47
N CYS A 123 5.62 2.89 6.67
CA CYS A 123 5.79 1.91 7.73
C CYS A 123 5.24 0.53 7.33
N MET A 124 4.07 0.46 6.71
CA MET A 124 3.47 -0.81 6.26
C MET A 124 4.36 -1.51 5.23
N TYR A 125 4.95 -0.76 4.31
CA TYR A 125 5.92 -1.28 3.36
C TYR A 125 7.20 -1.77 4.05
N GLU A 126 7.76 -1.02 5.02
CA GLU A 126 8.94 -1.47 5.78
C GLU A 126 8.64 -2.73 6.62
N ALA A 127 7.41 -2.85 7.11
CA ALA A 127 6.96 -3.95 7.93
C ALA A 127 6.82 -5.27 7.15
N ASP A 128 6.43 -5.19 5.88
CA ASP A 128 6.26 -6.33 4.96
C ASP A 128 6.39 -5.89 3.48
N PRO A 129 7.62 -5.70 2.96
CA PRO A 129 7.83 -5.22 1.60
C PRO A 129 7.49 -6.24 0.52
N GLU A 130 7.31 -7.51 0.89
CA GLU A 130 6.94 -8.59 -0.05
C GLU A 130 5.44 -8.57 -0.34
N ASN A 131 4.62 -8.35 0.69
CA ASN A 131 3.16 -8.37 0.57
C ASN A 131 2.50 -6.99 0.54
N TRP A 132 3.27 -5.92 0.72
CA TRP A 132 2.76 -4.56 0.58
C TRP A 132 2.40 -4.25 -0.88
N PHE A 133 1.26 -3.59 -1.06
CA PHE A 133 0.84 -2.97 -2.30
C PHE A 133 0.15 -1.65 -2.00
N LEU A 134 0.20 -0.73 -2.96
CA LEU A 134 -0.67 0.45 -2.95
C LEU A 134 -1.90 0.13 -3.81
N VAL A 135 -3.08 0.43 -3.28
CA VAL A 135 -4.35 0.41 -4.03
C VAL A 135 -4.25 1.32 -5.24
#